data_AF-A0A3E2CJA0-F1
#
_entry.id   AF-A0A3E2CJA0-F1
#
_cell.length_a   1.000
_cell.length_b   1.000
_cell.length_c   1.000
_cell.angle_alpha   90.00
_cell.angle_beta   90.00
_cell.angle_gamma   90.00
#
_symmetry.space_group_name_H-M   'P 1'
#
loop_
_entity.id
_entity.type
_entity.pdbx_description
1 polymer ?
#
loop_
_entity_poly.entity_id
_entity_poly.type
_entity_poly.pdbx_seq_one_letter_code
_entity_poly.pdbx_strand_id
1 'polypeptide(L)'
;AMVDFLRELSGRLTTMVANRDVQIAETIIAGDDALDKLHEKIFELVEGENWKGTRRQLIDVVLLSRFIERIGDHCVAVARQIVFIVSGFDPSKKPEPDKDTVVA
;
A
#
# COMPACT_ATOMS: atom_id res chain seq x y z
N ALA A 1 -3.93 2.13 -14.58
CA ALA A 1 -3.03 2.62 -13.51
C ALA A 1 -3.38 2.01 -12.15
N MET A 2 -4.35 2.53 -11.38
CA MET A 2 -4.70 1.96 -10.05
C MET A 2 -5.10 0.48 -10.11
N VAL A 3 -5.91 0.08 -11.09
CA VAL A 3 -6.33 -1.32 -11.27
C VAL A 3 -5.14 -2.23 -11.61
N ASP A 4 -4.20 -1.74 -12.42
CA ASP A 4 -3.01 -2.51 -12.80
C ASP A 4 -2.07 -2.68 -11.61
N PHE A 5 -1.87 -1.60 -10.85
CA PHE A 5 -1.14 -1.62 -9.58
C PHE A 5 -1.74 -2.65 -8.62
N LEU A 6 -3.07 -2.67 -8.47
CA LEU A 6 -3.75 -3.62 -7.59
C LEU A 6 -3.56 -5.07 -8.05
N ARG A 7 -3.57 -5.34 -9.36
CA ARG A 7 -3.30 -6.69 -9.91
C ARG A 7 -1.89 -7.15 -9.60
N GLU A 8 -0.90 -6.28 -9.82
CA GLU A 8 0.50 -6.56 -9.51
C GLU A 8 0.69 -6.79 -8.00
N LEU A 9 0.10 -5.93 -7.18
CA LEU A 9 0.13 -6.01 -5.72
C LEU A 9 -0.47 -7.33 -5.22
N SER A 10 -1.61 -7.75 -5.77
CA SER A 10 -2.26 -9.02 -5.41
C SER A 10 -1.39 -10.24 -5.74
N GLY A 11 -0.70 -10.21 -6.89
CA GLY A 11 0.25 -11.25 -7.27
C GLY A 11 1.45 -11.32 -6.31
N ARG A 12 2.03 -10.16 -5.98
CA ARG A 12 3.13 -10.07 -5.00
C ARG A 12 2.69 -10.54 -3.62
N LEU A 13 1.53 -10.12 -3.15
CA LEU A 13 0.97 -10.49 -1.85
C LEU A 13 0.84 -12.02 -1.73
N THR A 14 0.29 -12.67 -2.76
CA THR A 14 0.10 -14.12 -2.76
C THR A 14 1.43 -14.87 -2.67
N THR A 15 2.42 -14.46 -3.46
CA THR A 15 3.77 -15.03 -3.43
C THR A 15 4.46 -14.80 -2.09
N MET A 16 4.37 -13.58 -1.54
CA MET A 16 4.94 -13.21 -0.26
C MET A 16 4.38 -14.06 0.87
N VAL A 17 3.05 -14.21 0.95
CA VAL A 17 2.40 -14.98 2.01
C VAL A 17 2.76 -16.47 1.92
N ALA A 18 2.80 -17.03 0.71
CA ALA A 18 3.13 -18.44 0.50
C ALA A 18 4.56 -18.79 0.95
N ASN A 19 5.52 -17.90 0.68
CA ASN A 19 6.94 -18.15 0.91
C ASN A 19 7.52 -17.44 2.14
N ARG A 20 6.73 -16.59 2.81
CA ARG A 20 7.19 -15.65 3.84
C ARG A 20 8.36 -14.79 3.37
N ASP A 21 8.27 -14.32 2.13
CA ASP A 21 9.34 -13.59 1.45
C ASP A 21 9.40 -12.13 1.95
N VAL A 22 10.42 -11.82 2.76
CA VAL A 22 10.62 -10.48 3.33
C VAL A 22 10.96 -9.45 2.26
N GLN A 23 11.66 -9.83 1.17
CA GLN A 23 12.04 -8.87 0.13
C GLN A 23 10.81 -8.39 -0.64
N ILE A 24 9.87 -9.30 -0.93
CA ILE A 24 8.58 -8.92 -1.52
C ILE A 24 7.77 -8.07 -0.54
N ALA A 25 7.79 -8.39 0.76
CA ALA A 25 7.11 -7.60 1.78
C ALA A 25 7.62 -6.15 1.83
N GLU A 26 8.94 -5.96 1.85
CA GLU A 26 9.58 -4.64 1.80
C GLU A 26 9.22 -3.87 0.53
N THR A 27 9.17 -4.56 -0.61
CA THR A 27 8.77 -3.96 -1.89
C THR A 27 7.31 -3.49 -1.86
N ILE A 28 6.41 -4.27 -1.25
CA ILE A 28 5.01 -3.88 -1.07
C ILE A 28 4.91 -2.64 -0.18
N ILE A 29 5.60 -2.62 0.96
CA ILE A 29 5.60 -1.49 1.89
C ILE A 29 6.14 -0.22 1.23
N ALA A 30 7.22 -0.32 0.45
CA ALA A 30 7.80 0.82 -0.26
C ALA A 30 6.92 1.33 -1.41
N GLY A 31 5.98 0.51 -1.91
CA GLY A 31 5.06 0.87 -2.98
C GLY A 31 3.80 1.62 -2.54
N ASP A 32 3.56 1.73 -1.23
CA ASP A 32 2.35 2.34 -0.63
C ASP A 32 2.13 3.79 -1.13
N ASP A 33 3.18 4.62 -1.05
CA ASP A 33 3.19 6.01 -1.53
C ASP A 33 2.77 6.16 -3.00
N ALA A 34 3.01 5.14 -3.83
CA ALA A 34 2.63 5.18 -5.24
C ALA A 34 1.11 5.01 -5.42
N LEU A 35 0.47 4.20 -4.58
CA LEU A 35 -0.98 4.04 -4.59
C LEU A 35 -1.68 5.29 -4.09
N ASP A 36 -1.16 5.91 -3.02
CA ASP A 36 -1.66 7.17 -2.47
C ASP A 36 -1.64 8.29 -3.53
N LYS A 37 -0.52 8.45 -4.23
CA LYS A 37 -0.41 9.43 -5.33
C LYS A 37 -1.39 9.17 -6.47
N LEU A 38 -1.68 7.90 -6.77
CA LEU A 38 -2.69 7.56 -7.78
C LEU A 38 -4.11 7.84 -7.29
N HIS A 39 -4.37 7.66 -6.00
CA HIS A 39 -5.63 8.02 -5.36
C HIS A 39 -5.86 9.54 -5.39
N GLU A 40 -4.87 10.33 -4.99
CA GLU A 40 -4.89 11.80 -5.05
C GLU A 40 -5.16 12.30 -6.47
N LYS A 41 -4.49 11.71 -7.48
CA LYS A 41 -4.68 12.07 -8.88
C LYS A 41 -6.11 11.84 -9.38
N ILE A 42 -6.87 10.90 -8.79
CA ILE A 42 -8.29 10.72 -9.13
C ILE A 42 -9.08 11.94 -8.67
N PHE A 43 -8.81 12.47 -7.47
CA PHE A 43 -9.47 13.68 -6.98
C PHE A 43 -9.16 14.88 -7.85
N GLU A 44 -7.90 15.09 -8.21
CA GLU A 44 -7.50 16.16 -9.14
C GLU A 44 -8.28 16.10 -10.47
N LEU A 45 -8.51 14.90 -11.00
CA LEU A 45 -9.22 14.69 -12.25
C LEU A 45 -10.72 14.98 -12.15
N VAL A 46 -11.38 14.61 -11.04
CA VAL A 46 -12.82 14.82 -10.87
C VAL A 46 -13.17 16.22 -10.35
N GLU A 47 -12.23 16.90 -9.70
CA GLU A 47 -12.36 18.29 -9.26
C GLU A 47 -12.05 19.30 -10.37
N GLY A 48 -11.28 18.89 -11.38
CA GLY A 48 -10.90 19.75 -12.49
C GLY A 48 -12.07 20.20 -13.37
N GLU A 49 -11.98 21.41 -13.93
CA GLU A 49 -12.98 22.01 -14.83
C GLU A 49 -13.25 21.18 -16.11
N ASN A 50 -12.34 20.25 -16.41
CA ASN A 50 -12.42 19.34 -17.55
C ASN A 50 -13.26 18.09 -17.29
N TRP A 51 -13.74 17.84 -16.07
CA TRP A 51 -14.63 16.73 -15.79
C TRP A 51 -15.95 16.87 -16.56
N LYS A 52 -16.25 15.91 -17.44
CA LYS A 52 -17.48 15.86 -18.25
C LYS A 52 -18.48 14.79 -17.82
N GLY A 53 -18.17 14.04 -16.76
CA GLY A 53 -19.04 12.96 -16.28
C GLY A 53 -20.24 13.46 -15.48
N THR A 54 -21.26 12.62 -15.37
CA THR A 54 -22.42 12.87 -14.50
C THR A 54 -22.03 12.83 -13.02
N ARG A 55 -22.89 13.38 -12.15
CA ARG A 55 -22.69 13.29 -10.69
C ARG A 55 -22.61 11.84 -10.21
N ARG A 56 -23.37 10.94 -10.83
CA ARG A 56 -23.34 9.50 -10.50
C ARG A 56 -21.98 8.89 -10.83
N GLN A 57 -21.46 9.16 -12.02
CA GLN A 57 -20.12 8.71 -12.41
C GLN A 57 -19.02 9.28 -11.52
N LEU A 58 -19.16 10.52 -11.07
CA LEU A 58 -18.22 11.13 -10.11
C LEU A 58 -18.20 10.33 -8.80
N ILE A 59 -19.38 10.08 -8.23
CA ILE A 59 -19.52 9.29 -7.00
C ILE A 59 -18.93 7.89 -7.19
N ASP A 60 -19.26 7.23 -8.31
CA ASP A 60 -18.78 5.88 -8.60
C ASP A 60 -17.24 5.84 -8.70
N VAL A 61 -16.61 6.81 -9.36
CA VAL A 61 -15.15 6.90 -9.51
C VAL A 61 -14.45 7.16 -8.18
N VAL A 62 -14.98 8.08 -7.36
CA VAL A 62 -14.42 8.38 -6.03
C VAL A 62 -14.50 7.16 -5.12
N LEU A 63 -15.66 6.49 -5.08
CA LEU A 63 -15.83 5.27 -4.30
C LEU A 63 -14.93 4.14 -4.77
N LEU A 64 -14.80 3.94 -6.09
CA LEU A 64 -13.91 2.94 -6.67
C LEU A 64 -12.46 3.20 -6.26
N SER A 65 -12.00 4.45 -6.37
CA SER A 65 -10.65 4.84 -5.99
C SER A 65 -10.38 4.57 -4.50
N ARG A 66 -11.31 4.94 -3.62
CA ARG A 66 -11.24 4.65 -2.18
C ARG A 66 -11.18 3.15 -1.86
N PHE A 67 -11.98 2.33 -2.54
CA PHE A 67 -11.94 0.89 -2.29
C PHE A 67 -10.64 0.26 -2.76
N ILE A 68 -10.04 0.75 -3.84
CA ILE A 68 -8.74 0.26 -4.32
C ILE A 68 -7.62 0.65 -3.34
N GLU A 69 -7.59 1.89 -2.89
CA GLU A 69 -6.62 2.36 -1.89
C GLU A 69 -6.68 1.51 -0.61
N ARG A 70 -7.88 1.28 -0.08
CA ARG A 70 -8.07 0.46 1.12
C ARG A 70 -7.64 -1.00 0.96
N ILE A 71 -7.73 -1.56 -0.25
CA ILE A 71 -7.19 -2.90 -0.50
C ILE A 71 -5.65 -2.85 -0.47
N GLY A 72 -5.05 -1.78 -0.98
CA GLY A 72 -3.61 -1.52 -0.87
C GLY A 72 -3.13 -1.47 0.58
N ASP A 73 -3.78 -0.66 1.41
CA ASP A 73 -3.51 -0.58 2.86
C ASP A 73 -3.52 -1.95 3.52
N HIS A 74 -4.50 -2.78 3.19
CA HIS A 74 -4.59 -4.14 3.72
C HIS A 74 -3.44 -5.02 3.26
N CYS A 75 -2.99 -4.89 2.01
CA CYS A 75 -1.81 -5.61 1.52
C CYS A 75 -0.54 -5.17 2.27
N VAL A 76 -0.38 -3.86 2.51
CA VAL A 76 0.76 -3.32 3.25
C VAL A 76 0.73 -3.75 4.71
N ALA A 77 -0.44 -3.78 5.36
CA ALA A 77 -0.57 -4.30 6.72
C ALA A 77 -0.13 -5.77 6.82
N VAL A 78 -0.52 -6.61 5.86
CA VAL A 78 -0.08 -8.01 5.79
C VAL A 78 1.42 -8.11 5.54
N ALA A 79 1.98 -7.28 4.66
CA ALA A 79 3.41 -7.25 4.40
C ALA A 79 4.22 -6.88 5.66
N ARG A 80 3.79 -5.85 6.40
CA ARG A 80 4.40 -5.47 7.69
C ARG A 80 4.37 -6.62 8.68
N GLN A 81 3.27 -7.38 8.72
CA GLN A 81 3.15 -8.56 9.58
C GLN A 81 4.11 -9.69 9.18
N ILE A 82 4.33 -9.93 7.88
CA ILE A 82 5.31 -10.93 7.43
C ILE A 82 6.73 -10.54 7.85
N VAL A 83 7.13 -9.27 7.67
CA VAL A 83 8.44 -8.78 8.13
C VAL A 83 8.61 -9.05 9.62
N PHE A 84 7.60 -8.71 10.43
CA PHE A 84 7.63 -8.95 11.88
C PHE A 84 7.72 -10.44 12.25
N ILE A 85 6.95 -11.30 11.59
CA ILE A 85 6.98 -12.75 11.84
C ILE A 85 8.36 -13.36 11.55
N VAL A 86 9.05 -12.89 10.51
CA VAL A 86 10.34 -13.46 10.10
C VAL A 86 11.50 -12.86 10.90
N SER A 87 11.49 -11.55 11.15
CA SER A 87 12.63 -10.82 11.73
C SER A 87 12.48 -10.47 13.21
N GLY A 88 11.25 -10.48 13.75
CA GLY A 88 10.92 -9.91 15.07
C GLY A 88 10.89 -8.37 15.11
N PHE A 89 11.25 -7.69 14.02
CA PHE A 89 11.25 -6.24 13.92
C PHE A 89 9.92 -5.69 13.39
N ASP A 90 9.41 -4.63 13.99
CA ASP A 90 8.20 -3.94 13.53
C ASP A 90 8.59 -2.86 12.51
N PRO A 91 8.31 -3.06 11.21
CA PRO A 91 8.72 -2.14 10.15
C PRO A 91 7.96 -0.80 10.18
N SER A 92 6.93 -0.64 11.00
CA SER A 92 6.30 0.67 11.21
C SER A 92 7.13 1.58 12.13
N LYS A 93 8.08 1.01 12.89
CA LYS A 93 8.94 1.77 13.79
C LYS A 93 10.22 2.16 13.08
N LYS A 94 10.74 3.34 13.41
CA LYS A 94 12.11 3.69 13.03
C LYS A 94 13.06 2.79 13.83
N PRO A 95 14.13 2.25 13.21
CA PRO A 95 15.14 1.52 13.96
C PRO A 95 15.79 2.48 14.96
N GLU A 96 15.49 2.30 16.24
CA GLU A 96 16.20 2.96 17.34
C GLU A 96 17.30 2.01 17.83
N PRO A 97 18.49 2.53 18.16
CA PRO A 97 19.54 1.71 18.79
C PRO A 97 18.99 1.09 20.07
N ASP A 98 19.26 -0.21 20.25
CA ASP A 98 18.89 -0.92 21.46
C ASP A 98 19.56 -0.27 22.67
N LYS A 99 18.76 0.31 23.58
CA LYS A 99 19.25 0.99 24.77
C LYS A 99 19.80 0.02 25.82
N ASP A 100 19.52 -1.28 25.66
CA ASP A 100 19.98 -2.33 26.56
C ASP A 100 21.27 -3.01 26.08
N THR A 101 21.76 -2.70 24.87
CA THR A 101 23.09 -3.12 24.43
C THR A 101 24.15 -2.19 25.05
N VAL A 102 24.55 -2.50 26.28
CA VAL A 102 25.79 -1.95 26.84
C VAL A 102 26.94 -2.59 26.09
N VAL A 103 27.51 -1.87 25.12
CA VAL A 103 28.75 -2.30 24.46
C VAL A 103 29.87 -2.20 25.50
N ALA A 104 30.24 -3.34 26.07
CA ALA A 104 31.35 -3.48 27.01
C ALA A 104 32.70 -3.47 26.26
#